data_AF-A0A1B0DBZ8-F1
#
_entry.id   AF-A0A1B0DBZ8-F1
#
_cell.length_a   1.000
_cell.length_b   1.000
_cell.length_c   1.000
_cell.angle_alpha   90.00
_cell.angle_beta   90.00
_cell.angle_gamma   90.00
#
_symmetry.space_group_name_H-M   'P 1'
#
loop_
_entity.id
_entity.type
_entity.pdbx_description
1 polymer ?
#
loop_
_entity_poly.entity_id
_entity_poly.type
_entity_poly.pdbx_seq_one_letter_code
_entity_poly.pdbx_strand_id
1 'polypeptide(L)'
;MSESKKEDCKYGADCYQKNPAHKAKYNHPGDAPNEAAKRDRSPDDQVPEANKRPKESPSTSQEPKENPTNIDAPSTSAQAGEGENHGSDGNASGASGSALLNEDELPPDGSVIDPWEHRIRFSQMQEYKQLLRDPKLFIKYKFCAEMPEDFFSFWEFCKSQTKEGAKPECLFENVGLQLVGPFDYMAGKFHDAPLYEPGDYYRHWRFFYDPPEFQTVMVKKGTGIHYGYWRDTPFAKQCYFARNDASKGCQFSIIDTNIFNAVSHFLDKDADVTPFNRTKIGALKKSLQGWVVDQGLEVTNAAELIKNRQKMLVCKTFHTAGLVVPVEPKTKIGYRPLMQTDAELKKILSKIDGPESLPSLMNVLQPVITAASIAVDEGDYGTSIELAMDFYCHGSPELHNFIRHLSVVGYTEARQPQFLAILKAQLDNRRKGFDLSILEKA
;
A
#
# COMPACT_ATOMS: atom_id res chain seq x y z
N MET A 1 -29.28 -18.64 23.37
CA MET A 1 -27.82 -18.43 23.22
C MET A 1 -27.62 -17.47 22.05
N SER A 2 -26.73 -16.49 22.17
CA SER A 2 -26.46 -15.53 21.10
C SER A 2 -25.38 -16.09 20.16
N GLU A 3 -25.72 -16.30 18.89
CA GLU A 3 -24.73 -16.61 17.86
C GLU A 3 -23.80 -15.40 17.68
N SER A 4 -22.53 -15.56 18.02
CA SER A 4 -21.51 -14.55 17.76
C SER A 4 -21.24 -14.49 16.25
N LYS A 5 -21.94 -13.58 15.55
CA LYS A 5 -21.55 -13.19 14.19
C LYS A 5 -20.10 -12.72 14.21
N LYS A 6 -19.20 -13.53 13.65
CA LYS A 6 -17.84 -13.09 13.33
C LYS A 6 -17.92 -11.89 12.39
N GLU A 7 -17.01 -10.95 12.57
CA GLU A 7 -16.81 -9.84 11.64
C GLU A 7 -16.14 -10.37 10.36
N ASP A 8 -16.45 -9.78 9.20
CA ASP A 8 -15.76 -10.15 7.97
C ASP A 8 -14.33 -9.57 7.97
N CYS A 9 -13.35 -10.38 7.53
CA CYS A 9 -11.96 -9.94 7.49
C CYS A 9 -11.80 -8.78 6.50
N LYS A 10 -11.14 -7.70 6.93
CA LYS A 10 -10.75 -6.54 6.11
C LYS A 10 -10.03 -6.92 4.79
N TYR A 11 -9.41 -8.09 4.74
CA TYR A 11 -8.65 -8.60 3.59
C TYR A 11 -9.40 -9.67 2.76
N GLY A 12 -10.63 -10.04 3.12
CA GLY A 12 -11.47 -10.97 2.37
C GLY A 12 -10.79 -12.32 2.09
N ALA A 13 -10.96 -12.85 0.87
CA ALA A 13 -10.32 -14.08 0.42
C ALA A 13 -8.79 -13.99 0.33
N ASP A 14 -8.23 -12.81 0.02
CA ASP A 14 -6.79 -12.57 -0.14
C ASP A 14 -6.02 -12.44 1.19
N CYS A 15 -6.60 -12.91 2.30
CA CYS A 15 -6.03 -12.73 3.62
C CYS A 15 -4.76 -13.57 3.85
N TYR A 16 -3.63 -12.87 3.96
CA TYR A 16 -2.32 -13.43 4.31
C TYR A 16 -2.24 -14.00 5.75
N GLN A 17 -3.13 -13.59 6.65
CA GLN A 17 -3.15 -14.04 8.06
C GLN A 17 -3.79 -15.43 8.22
N LYS A 18 -3.06 -16.46 7.78
CA LYS A 18 -3.53 -17.87 7.78
C LYS A 18 -3.53 -18.56 9.16
N ASN A 19 -3.26 -17.85 10.26
CA ASN A 19 -3.16 -18.47 11.58
C ASN A 19 -4.54 -18.87 12.15
N PRO A 20 -4.63 -19.89 13.03
CA PRO A 20 -5.91 -20.39 13.51
C PRO A 20 -6.74 -19.37 14.31
N ALA A 21 -6.09 -18.50 15.09
CA ALA A 21 -6.77 -17.49 15.89
C ALA A 21 -7.45 -16.42 15.01
N HIS A 22 -6.83 -16.04 13.90
CA HIS A 22 -7.42 -15.12 12.93
C HIS A 22 -8.66 -15.73 12.25
N LYS A 23 -8.58 -16.99 11.77
CA LYS A 23 -9.74 -17.72 11.20
C LYS A 23 -10.82 -18.06 12.25
N ALA A 24 -10.47 -18.13 13.53
CA ALA A 24 -11.44 -18.23 14.62
C ALA A 24 -12.22 -16.92 14.84
N LYS A 25 -11.58 -15.75 14.71
CA LYS A 25 -12.20 -14.44 14.98
C LYS A 25 -12.94 -13.83 13.78
N TYR A 26 -12.42 -13.96 12.56
CA TYR A 26 -12.95 -13.31 11.36
C TYR A 26 -13.47 -14.31 10.31
N ASN A 27 -14.41 -13.88 9.46
CA ASN A 27 -14.81 -14.63 8.26
C ASN A 27 -13.91 -14.28 7.07
N HIS A 28 -13.79 -15.23 6.13
CA HIS A 28 -13.10 -15.04 4.85
C HIS A 28 -14.05 -15.42 3.70
N PRO A 29 -15.06 -14.59 3.39
CA PRO A 29 -16.03 -14.88 2.33
C PRO A 29 -15.32 -14.99 0.98
N GLY A 30 -15.21 -16.23 0.49
CA GLY A 30 -14.47 -16.60 -0.72
C GLY A 30 -13.86 -18.02 -0.67
N ASP A 31 -13.46 -18.49 0.52
CA ASP A 31 -12.95 -19.86 0.74
C ASP A 31 -14.11 -20.90 0.70
N ALA A 32 -14.56 -21.28 -0.51
CA ALA A 32 -15.54 -22.36 -0.72
C ALA A 32 -14.99 -23.41 -1.71
N PRO A 33 -14.63 -24.63 -1.27
CA PRO A 33 -14.27 -25.72 -2.18
C PRO A 33 -15.49 -26.21 -2.97
N ASN A 34 -15.26 -26.59 -4.23
CA ASN A 34 -16.31 -26.76 -5.24
C ASN A 34 -17.05 -28.12 -5.18
N GLU A 35 -17.71 -28.39 -4.05
CA GLU A 35 -18.56 -29.57 -3.81
C GLU A 35 -19.95 -29.41 -4.47
N ALA A 36 -19.99 -29.39 -5.80
CA ALA A 36 -21.21 -29.15 -6.58
C ALA A 36 -21.35 -30.04 -7.84
N ALA A 37 -20.85 -31.28 -7.80
CA ALA A 37 -20.75 -32.13 -9.00
C ALA A 37 -21.13 -33.62 -8.83
N LYS A 38 -22.29 -33.92 -8.22
CA LYS A 38 -23.16 -35.07 -8.57
C LYS A 38 -24.49 -35.04 -7.81
N ARG A 39 -25.60 -35.19 -8.54
CA ARG A 39 -26.91 -35.62 -8.01
C ARG A 39 -27.22 -37.03 -8.52
N ASP A 40 -28.23 -37.63 -7.90
CA ASP A 40 -28.96 -38.83 -8.31
C ASP A 40 -28.17 -40.15 -8.40
N ARG A 41 -28.34 -40.99 -7.36
CA ARG A 41 -29.27 -42.14 -7.45
C ARG A 41 -29.49 -42.81 -6.09
N SER A 42 -30.71 -43.32 -5.89
CA SER A 42 -31.16 -44.22 -4.82
C SER A 42 -32.57 -44.70 -5.16
N PRO A 43 -33.06 -45.83 -4.61
CA PRO A 43 -32.37 -47.05 -4.16
C PRO A 43 -32.77 -48.28 -5.01
N ASP A 44 -32.17 -49.46 -4.80
CA ASP A 44 -32.88 -50.61 -4.16
C ASP A 44 -32.01 -51.87 -3.99
N ASP A 45 -32.55 -52.81 -3.19
CA ASP A 45 -32.38 -54.27 -3.15
C ASP A 45 -31.04 -55.00 -2.79
N GLN A 46 -31.16 -55.75 -1.67
CA GLN A 46 -30.70 -57.14 -1.42
C GLN A 46 -29.27 -57.48 -0.92
N VAL A 47 -29.21 -58.67 -0.30
CA VAL A 47 -28.33 -59.15 0.80
C VAL A 47 -27.99 -60.63 0.49
N PRO A 48 -26.74 -61.16 0.64
CA PRO A 48 -26.38 -61.81 1.92
C PRO A 48 -24.88 -61.87 2.35
N GLU A 49 -24.65 -61.52 3.62
CA GLU A 49 -24.09 -62.37 4.70
C GLU A 49 -22.84 -63.27 4.48
N ALA A 50 -21.76 -63.04 5.29
CA ALA A 50 -20.93 -64.11 5.89
C ALA A 50 -19.99 -63.65 7.05
N ASN A 51 -20.38 -63.96 8.29
CA ASN A 51 -19.59 -64.13 9.54
C ASN A 51 -18.06 -63.85 9.61
N LYS A 52 -17.65 -63.08 10.64
CA LYS A 52 -17.15 -63.64 11.93
C LYS A 52 -17.14 -62.64 13.11
N ARG A 53 -17.42 -63.14 14.32
CA ARG A 53 -17.59 -62.49 15.65
C ARG A 53 -16.54 -63.07 16.65
N PRO A 54 -16.53 -62.76 17.98
CA PRO A 54 -17.04 -61.62 18.77
C PRO A 54 -15.86 -60.85 19.44
N LYS A 55 -15.90 -60.02 20.51
CA LYS A 55 -16.84 -59.59 21.59
C LYS A 55 -16.74 -58.04 21.75
N GLU A 56 -17.48 -57.24 22.55
CA GLU A 56 -18.26 -57.36 23.81
C GLU A 56 -17.41 -57.37 25.12
N SER A 57 -17.30 -56.27 25.91
CA SER A 57 -18.30 -55.56 26.76
C SER A 57 -18.45 -56.20 28.17
N PRO A 58 -18.94 -55.51 29.24
CA PRO A 58 -19.72 -54.25 29.34
C PRO A 58 -19.06 -53.18 30.27
N SER A 59 -19.67 -52.10 30.79
CA SER A 59 -21.09 -51.73 30.95
C SER A 59 -21.41 -50.21 31.03
N THR A 60 -22.65 -49.90 30.64
CA THR A 60 -23.50 -48.69 30.82
C THR A 60 -23.84 -48.44 32.33
N SER A 61 -24.48 -47.36 32.84
CA SER A 61 -25.45 -46.36 32.32
C SER A 61 -25.53 -45.04 33.14
N GLN A 62 -25.94 -43.96 32.44
CA GLN A 62 -26.92 -42.91 32.80
C GLN A 62 -26.77 -41.97 34.05
N GLU A 63 -27.21 -40.73 33.83
CA GLU A 63 -27.50 -39.63 34.78
C GLU A 63 -28.91 -39.83 35.44
N PRO A 64 -29.54 -38.89 36.22
CA PRO A 64 -29.11 -37.53 36.60
C PRO A 64 -29.44 -37.03 38.05
N LYS A 65 -29.13 -35.74 38.28
CA LYS A 65 -29.79 -34.72 39.16
C LYS A 65 -29.25 -34.36 40.56
N GLU A 66 -29.50 -33.07 40.84
CA GLU A 66 -29.77 -32.37 42.11
C GLU A 66 -28.61 -31.97 43.05
N ASN A 67 -28.33 -30.66 42.99
CA ASN A 67 -27.74 -29.75 44.00
C ASN A 67 -28.73 -29.56 45.20
N PRO A 68 -28.42 -28.84 46.31
CA PRO A 68 -27.25 -27.96 46.57
C PRO A 68 -26.64 -28.02 48.01
N THR A 69 -25.57 -27.23 48.25
CA THR A 69 -25.18 -26.61 49.57
C THR A 69 -24.75 -27.54 50.73
N ASN A 70 -23.93 -27.15 51.73
CA ASN A 70 -23.23 -25.89 52.05
C ASN A 70 -22.08 -26.17 53.05
N ILE A 71 -21.14 -25.21 53.23
CA ILE A 71 -20.44 -24.89 54.51
C ILE A 71 -19.47 -25.99 55.06
N ASP A 72 -18.29 -25.71 55.64
CA ASP A 72 -17.64 -24.44 56.06
C ASP A 72 -16.11 -24.46 55.85
N ALA A 73 -15.43 -23.33 56.10
CA ALA A 73 -13.97 -23.24 56.27
C ALA A 73 -13.54 -23.52 57.73
N PRO A 74 -12.23 -23.61 58.03
CA PRO A 74 -11.53 -22.38 58.41
C PRO A 74 -10.04 -22.27 57.97
N SER A 75 -9.56 -21.03 57.93
CA SER A 75 -8.16 -20.64 57.73
C SER A 75 -7.29 -20.82 58.99
N THR A 76 -5.95 -20.87 58.87
CA THR A 76 -5.03 -19.80 59.38
C THR A 76 -3.51 -20.08 59.26
N SER A 77 -2.75 -18.99 59.06
CA SER A 77 -1.40 -18.66 59.59
C SER A 77 -0.15 -19.56 59.38
N ALA A 78 0.76 -19.02 58.55
CA ALA A 78 2.09 -18.48 58.93
C ALA A 78 3.36 -19.37 59.14
N GLN A 79 4.38 -19.02 58.34
CA GLN A 79 5.81 -18.82 58.63
C GLN A 79 6.79 -19.98 58.94
N ALA A 80 7.76 -20.10 58.01
CA ALA A 80 9.22 -20.14 58.21
C ALA A 80 9.92 -21.40 58.80
N GLY A 81 10.97 -21.82 58.10
CA GLY A 81 11.96 -22.82 58.51
C GLY A 81 12.88 -23.19 57.33
N GLU A 82 14.19 -23.05 57.49
CA GLU A 82 15.20 -23.32 56.45
C GLU A 82 15.77 -24.75 56.58
N GLY A 83 16.26 -25.32 55.47
CA GLY A 83 16.94 -26.63 55.46
C GLY A 83 17.35 -27.05 54.04
N GLU A 84 18.62 -27.44 53.85
CA GLU A 84 19.22 -27.71 52.53
C GLU A 84 19.32 -29.21 52.20
N ASN A 85 19.18 -29.54 50.90
CA ASN A 85 19.71 -30.73 50.20
C ASN A 85 19.32 -32.14 50.73
N HIS A 86 19.28 -33.22 49.92
CA HIS A 86 19.76 -33.47 48.56
C HIS A 86 18.93 -34.65 47.97
N GLY A 87 18.68 -34.72 46.65
CA GLY A 87 18.06 -35.92 46.04
C GLY A 87 17.46 -35.77 44.63
N SER A 88 18.09 -36.42 43.66
CA SER A 88 17.60 -36.75 42.29
C SER A 88 16.51 -37.85 42.33
N ASP A 89 15.60 -38.06 41.36
CA ASP A 89 15.30 -37.49 40.03
C ASP A 89 13.75 -37.52 39.83
N GLY A 90 13.15 -36.84 38.81
CA GLY A 90 11.68 -36.97 38.68
C GLY A 90 10.83 -36.38 37.54
N ASN A 91 11.35 -35.61 36.56
CA ASN A 91 10.67 -35.29 35.28
C ASN A 91 9.40 -34.37 35.26
N ALA A 92 9.29 -33.59 34.17
CA ALA A 92 8.09 -32.98 33.56
C ALA A 92 7.12 -32.07 34.36
N SER A 93 7.28 -30.74 34.24
CA SER A 93 6.19 -29.83 33.80
C SER A 93 6.63 -28.36 33.57
N GLY A 94 5.93 -27.66 32.66
CA GLY A 94 5.50 -26.28 32.92
C GLY A 94 6.49 -25.10 32.78
N ALA A 95 7.60 -25.20 32.05
CA ALA A 95 8.50 -24.05 31.82
C ALA A 95 7.87 -22.96 30.93
N SER A 96 7.07 -22.07 31.52
CA SER A 96 6.60 -20.84 30.88
C SER A 96 7.79 -19.90 30.68
N GLY A 97 8.26 -19.79 29.43
CA GLY A 97 9.49 -19.07 29.10
C GLY A 97 9.43 -17.58 29.41
N SER A 98 10.04 -17.18 30.53
CA SER A 98 10.47 -15.81 30.75
C SER A 98 11.57 -15.49 29.74
N ALA A 99 11.17 -14.99 28.57
CA ALA A 99 12.11 -14.47 27.58
C ALA A 99 12.71 -13.18 28.14
N LEU A 100 14.02 -13.25 28.41
CA LEU A 100 14.82 -12.22 29.05
C LEU A 100 14.54 -10.82 28.48
N LEU A 101 14.36 -9.85 29.37
CA LEU A 101 14.47 -8.44 29.03
C LEU A 101 15.94 -8.14 28.75
N ASN A 102 16.25 -7.51 27.62
CA ASN A 102 17.51 -6.80 27.47
C ASN A 102 17.35 -5.46 28.22
N GLU A 103 18.25 -5.14 29.14
CA GLU A 103 18.15 -3.93 29.97
C GLU A 103 18.52 -2.64 29.20
N ASP A 104 19.10 -2.78 28.00
CA ASP A 104 19.66 -1.69 27.18
C ASP A 104 18.64 -0.83 26.39
N GLU A 105 17.33 -1.14 26.40
CA GLU A 105 16.29 -0.36 25.70
C GLU A 105 15.39 0.48 26.64
N LEU A 106 15.84 0.78 27.87
CA LEU A 106 15.13 1.72 28.75
C LEU A 106 15.19 3.17 28.20
N PRO A 107 14.05 3.88 28.04
CA PRO A 107 14.07 5.29 27.66
C PRO A 107 14.69 6.16 28.76
N PRO A 108 15.46 7.22 28.41
CA PRO A 108 16.26 7.98 29.37
C PRO A 108 15.45 8.87 30.33
N ASP A 109 14.11 8.86 30.23
CA ASP A 109 13.20 9.54 31.18
C ASP A 109 12.67 8.62 32.29
N GLY A 110 12.98 7.31 32.25
CA GLY A 110 12.50 6.32 33.21
C GLY A 110 11.01 5.99 33.08
N SER A 111 10.38 6.30 31.94
CA SER A 111 9.01 5.90 31.66
C SER A 111 8.86 4.38 31.58
N VAL A 112 7.75 3.86 32.14
CA VAL A 112 7.44 2.42 32.08
C VAL A 112 7.00 2.07 30.67
N ILE A 113 7.85 1.36 29.94
CA ILE A 113 7.51 0.79 28.63
C ILE A 113 6.28 -0.12 28.80
N ASP A 114 5.21 0.15 28.06
CA ASP A 114 4.00 -0.66 28.12
C ASP A 114 4.31 -2.10 27.63
N PRO A 115 4.07 -3.15 28.46
CA PRO A 115 4.20 -4.55 28.04
C PRO A 115 3.35 -4.91 26.80
N TRP A 116 2.28 -4.17 26.51
CA TRP A 116 1.53 -4.30 25.25
C TRP A 116 2.28 -3.70 24.07
N GLU A 117 2.92 -2.53 24.22
CA GLU A 117 3.64 -1.85 23.14
C GLU A 117 4.85 -2.65 22.63
N HIS A 118 5.63 -3.24 23.55
CA HIS A 118 6.72 -4.15 23.16
C HIS A 118 6.20 -5.38 22.39
N ARG A 119 5.05 -5.95 22.81
CA ARG A 119 4.39 -7.06 22.08
C ARG A 119 3.84 -6.64 20.73
N ILE A 120 3.33 -5.41 20.61
CA ILE A 120 2.85 -4.82 19.34
C ILE A 120 4.02 -4.63 18.38
N ARG A 121 5.13 -4.00 18.81
CA ARG A 121 6.36 -3.87 18.02
C ARG A 121 6.88 -5.23 17.54
N PHE A 122 6.94 -6.23 18.43
CA PHE A 122 7.39 -7.57 18.07
C PHE A 122 6.49 -8.22 17.01
N SER A 123 5.16 -8.09 17.13
CA SER A 123 4.19 -8.56 16.14
C SER A 123 4.36 -7.87 14.78
N GLN A 124 4.47 -6.54 14.77
CA GLN A 124 4.71 -5.75 13.56
C GLN A 124 6.05 -6.10 12.90
N MET A 125 7.09 -6.38 13.69
CA MET A 125 8.40 -6.80 13.20
C MET A 125 8.39 -8.23 12.60
N GLN A 126 7.57 -9.14 13.16
CA GLN A 126 7.34 -10.46 12.55
C GLN A 126 6.58 -10.33 11.22
N GLU A 127 5.54 -9.49 11.16
CA GLU A 127 4.82 -9.18 9.93
C GLU A 127 5.74 -8.55 8.87
N TYR A 128 6.60 -7.61 9.27
CA TYR A 128 7.62 -7.03 8.39
C TYR A 128 8.56 -8.09 7.80
N LYS A 129 9.07 -9.01 8.64
CA LYS A 129 9.91 -10.15 8.24
C LYS A 129 9.16 -11.26 7.48
N GLN A 130 7.83 -11.21 7.43
CA GLN A 130 7.02 -12.01 6.51
C GLN A 130 6.85 -11.31 5.16
N LEU A 131 6.61 -10.00 5.15
CA LEU A 131 6.47 -9.20 3.93
C LEU A 131 7.78 -9.13 3.12
N LEU A 132 8.95 -9.02 3.79
CA LEU A 132 10.29 -9.07 3.16
C LEU A 132 10.59 -10.37 2.37
N ARG A 133 9.69 -11.36 2.35
CA ARG A 133 9.87 -12.62 1.62
C ARG A 133 9.30 -12.59 0.20
N ASP A 134 8.45 -11.62 -0.13
CA ASP A 134 7.78 -11.51 -1.42
C ASP A 134 7.68 -10.03 -1.83
N PRO A 135 8.35 -9.59 -2.92
CA PRO A 135 8.27 -8.20 -3.38
C PRO A 135 6.84 -7.77 -3.70
N LYS A 136 5.99 -8.66 -4.21
CA LYS A 136 4.59 -8.32 -4.56
C LYS A 136 3.79 -8.00 -3.30
N LEU A 137 3.95 -8.78 -2.24
CA LEU A 137 3.31 -8.52 -0.95
C LEU A 137 3.90 -7.29 -0.25
N PHE A 138 5.22 -7.16 -0.18
CA PHE A 138 5.84 -5.97 0.43
C PHE A 138 5.38 -4.68 -0.25
N ILE A 139 5.42 -4.62 -1.59
CA ILE A 139 5.06 -3.40 -2.31
C ILE A 139 3.56 -3.11 -2.18
N LYS A 140 2.69 -4.13 -2.27
CA LYS A 140 1.24 -3.99 -2.05
C LYS A 140 0.90 -3.43 -0.66
N TYR A 141 1.52 -3.92 0.41
CA TYR A 141 1.17 -3.52 1.78
C TYR A 141 1.93 -2.28 2.29
N LYS A 142 3.20 -2.07 1.90
CA LYS A 142 4.02 -0.93 2.35
C LYS A 142 3.93 0.29 1.44
N PHE A 143 3.82 0.13 0.12
CA PHE A 143 3.65 1.27 -0.81
C PHE A 143 2.20 1.49 -1.25
N CYS A 144 1.25 0.64 -0.80
CA CYS A 144 -0.18 0.71 -1.12
C CYS A 144 -0.51 0.61 -2.63
N ALA A 145 0.34 -0.05 -3.42
CA ALA A 145 0.20 -0.18 -4.87
C ALA A 145 0.70 -1.54 -5.37
N GLU A 146 0.11 -2.06 -6.44
CA GLU A 146 0.62 -3.25 -7.14
C GLU A 146 1.55 -2.86 -8.29
N MET A 147 2.57 -3.70 -8.54
CA MET A 147 3.52 -3.49 -9.63
C MET A 147 3.15 -4.33 -10.87
N PRO A 148 3.09 -3.72 -12.06
CA PRO A 148 2.97 -4.43 -13.32
C PRO A 148 4.23 -5.28 -13.63
N GLU A 149 4.13 -6.16 -14.64
CA GLU A 149 5.16 -7.16 -14.93
C GLU A 149 6.42 -6.57 -15.58
N ASP A 150 6.32 -5.40 -16.23
CA ASP A 150 7.45 -4.66 -16.79
C ASP A 150 8.41 -4.16 -15.69
N PHE A 151 7.91 -3.77 -14.50
CA PHE A 151 8.73 -3.43 -13.33
C PHE A 151 9.67 -4.58 -12.95
N PHE A 152 9.13 -5.79 -12.87
CA PHE A 152 9.90 -6.98 -12.50
C PHE A 152 10.87 -7.40 -13.62
N SER A 153 10.39 -7.43 -14.87
CA SER A 153 11.26 -7.74 -16.02
C SER A 153 12.38 -6.71 -16.20
N PHE A 154 12.16 -5.44 -15.86
CA PHE A 154 13.18 -4.40 -15.85
C PHE A 154 14.23 -4.60 -14.75
N TRP A 155 13.86 -5.14 -13.59
CA TRP A 155 14.85 -5.54 -12.58
C TRP A 155 15.70 -6.72 -13.04
N GLU A 156 15.10 -7.71 -13.69
CA GLU A 156 15.84 -8.82 -14.33
C GLU A 156 16.76 -8.31 -15.46
N PHE A 157 16.31 -7.37 -16.28
CA PHE A 157 17.17 -6.66 -17.24
C PHE A 157 18.35 -6.00 -16.55
N CYS A 158 18.12 -5.21 -15.49
CA CYS A 158 19.19 -4.51 -14.77
C CYS A 158 20.23 -5.49 -14.24
N LYS A 159 19.81 -6.60 -13.63
CA LYS A 159 20.71 -7.68 -13.21
C LYS A 159 21.51 -8.25 -14.38
N SER A 160 20.87 -8.56 -15.52
CA SER A 160 21.54 -9.13 -16.70
C SER A 160 22.65 -8.24 -17.29
N GLN A 161 22.53 -6.91 -17.16
CA GLN A 161 23.54 -5.95 -17.62
C GLN A 161 24.66 -5.71 -16.60
N THR A 162 24.56 -6.29 -15.40
CA THR A 162 25.56 -6.18 -14.32
C THR A 162 26.28 -7.49 -14.06
N LYS A 163 27.47 -7.41 -13.46
CA LYS A 163 28.20 -8.60 -12.98
C LYS A 163 27.57 -9.10 -11.69
N GLU A 164 27.69 -10.40 -11.44
CA GLU A 164 27.37 -10.99 -10.14
C GLU A 164 28.12 -10.27 -9.01
N GLY A 165 27.42 -9.92 -7.93
CA GLY A 165 27.94 -9.10 -6.83
C GLY A 165 28.01 -7.58 -7.08
N ALA A 166 27.68 -7.09 -8.28
CA ALA A 166 27.49 -5.66 -8.53
C ALA A 166 26.06 -5.21 -8.21
N LYS A 167 25.88 -3.89 -8.01
CA LYS A 167 24.60 -3.25 -7.66
C LYS A 167 23.76 -2.95 -8.91
N PRO A 168 22.62 -3.63 -9.16
CA PRO A 168 21.81 -3.40 -10.36
C PRO A 168 21.16 -2.01 -10.38
N GLU A 169 20.87 -1.43 -9.21
CA GLU A 169 20.30 -0.08 -9.08
C GLU A 169 21.26 1.02 -9.53
N CYS A 170 22.58 0.74 -9.53
CA CYS A 170 23.62 1.69 -9.94
C CYS A 170 23.90 1.69 -11.46
N LEU A 171 23.25 0.81 -12.25
CA LEU A 171 23.51 0.62 -13.68
C LEU A 171 23.48 1.94 -14.49
N PHE A 172 22.60 2.87 -14.11
CA PHE A 172 22.38 4.14 -14.82
C PHE A 172 23.01 5.38 -14.14
N GLU A 173 23.79 5.24 -13.07
CA GLU A 173 24.39 6.39 -12.37
C GLU A 173 25.31 7.22 -13.27
N ASN A 174 26.00 6.57 -14.22
CA ASN A 174 26.87 7.20 -15.23
C ASN A 174 26.14 8.10 -16.24
N VAL A 175 24.81 8.20 -16.16
CA VAL A 175 23.95 9.07 -16.96
C VAL A 175 22.97 9.90 -16.11
N GLY A 176 23.17 9.92 -14.79
CA GLY A 176 22.41 10.74 -13.83
C GLY A 176 21.12 10.11 -13.30
N LEU A 177 20.73 8.91 -13.77
CA LEU A 177 19.52 8.20 -13.34
C LEU A 177 19.80 7.30 -12.14
N GLN A 178 18.91 7.33 -11.14
CA GLN A 178 18.89 6.39 -10.02
C GLN A 178 17.53 5.67 -9.98
N LEU A 179 17.56 4.36 -9.77
CA LEU A 179 16.37 3.55 -9.50
C LEU A 179 16.06 3.61 -8.00
N VAL A 180 14.80 3.89 -7.65
CA VAL A 180 14.42 4.26 -6.28
C VAL A 180 13.04 3.71 -5.85
N GLY A 181 12.70 3.87 -4.58
CA GLY A 181 11.38 3.59 -4.01
C GLY A 181 11.10 2.09 -4.00
N PRO A 182 10.16 1.58 -4.82
CA PRO A 182 9.99 0.15 -5.05
C PRO A 182 11.29 -0.56 -5.45
N PHE A 183 12.21 0.09 -6.18
CA PHE A 183 13.52 -0.51 -6.48
C PHE A 183 14.48 -0.51 -5.29
N ASP A 184 14.29 0.32 -4.26
CA ASP A 184 15.08 0.24 -3.03
C ASP A 184 14.77 -1.05 -2.25
N TYR A 185 13.57 -1.64 -2.42
CA TYR A 185 13.29 -3.01 -1.97
C TYR A 185 14.04 -4.05 -2.81
N MET A 186 13.97 -3.93 -4.14
CA MET A 186 14.59 -4.91 -5.06
C MET A 186 16.12 -4.95 -4.92
N ALA A 187 16.74 -3.81 -4.59
CA ALA A 187 18.14 -3.65 -4.21
C ALA A 187 18.48 -4.10 -2.78
N GLY A 188 17.53 -4.71 -2.05
CA GLY A 188 17.73 -5.25 -0.71
C GLY A 188 17.66 -4.25 0.44
N LYS A 189 17.68 -2.93 0.19
CA LYS A 189 17.92 -1.87 1.19
C LYS A 189 16.90 -1.82 2.35
N PHE A 190 15.73 -2.43 2.19
CA PHE A 190 14.71 -2.55 3.25
C PHE A 190 14.90 -3.74 4.21
N HIS A 191 15.83 -4.68 3.95
CA HIS A 191 16.06 -5.86 4.79
C HIS A 191 16.87 -5.53 6.05
N ASP A 192 17.85 -4.63 5.91
CA ASP A 192 18.70 -4.14 7.00
C ASP A 192 18.16 -2.87 7.68
N ALA A 193 17.05 -2.32 7.16
CA ALA A 193 16.46 -1.07 7.64
C ALA A 193 15.55 -1.26 8.87
N PRO A 194 15.43 -0.26 9.75
CA PRO A 194 14.46 -0.28 10.83
C PRO A 194 13.01 -0.28 10.31
N LEU A 195 12.07 -0.65 11.18
CA LEU A 195 10.64 -0.55 10.91
C LEU A 195 10.21 0.92 11.04
N TYR A 196 9.71 1.49 9.94
CA TYR A 196 9.14 2.84 9.91
C TYR A 196 7.61 2.83 10.10
N GLU A 197 7.03 4.02 10.29
CA GLU A 197 5.58 4.19 10.30
C GLU A 197 4.97 3.94 8.91
N PRO A 198 3.71 3.47 8.79
CA PRO A 198 3.06 3.22 7.50
C PRO A 198 3.09 4.43 6.55
N GLY A 199 2.95 5.63 7.11
CA GLY A 199 3.00 6.88 6.34
C GLY A 199 4.38 7.23 5.76
N ASP A 200 5.47 6.70 6.30
CA ASP A 200 6.82 6.96 5.77
C ASP A 200 7.07 6.18 4.48
N TYR A 201 6.65 4.92 4.41
CA TYR A 201 6.71 4.14 3.16
C TYR A 201 5.86 4.78 2.05
N TYR A 202 4.72 5.40 2.38
CA TYR A 202 3.91 6.15 1.41
C TYR A 202 4.59 7.45 0.95
N ARG A 203 5.42 8.08 1.80
CA ARG A 203 6.20 9.30 1.52
C ARG A 203 7.56 9.04 0.85
N HIS A 204 8.01 7.79 0.76
CA HIS A 204 9.32 7.45 0.23
C HIS A 204 9.43 7.77 -1.27
N TRP A 205 10.40 8.63 -1.62
CA TRP A 205 10.61 9.20 -2.96
C TRP A 205 9.42 9.94 -3.57
N ARG A 206 8.48 10.38 -2.72
CA ARG A 206 7.28 11.10 -3.14
C ARG A 206 7.53 12.61 -3.05
N PHE A 207 7.64 13.28 -4.19
CA PHE A 207 7.95 14.70 -4.29
C PHE A 207 6.76 15.58 -3.88
N PHE A 208 7.04 16.87 -3.66
CA PHE A 208 6.09 17.84 -3.12
C PHE A 208 4.79 17.94 -3.93
N TYR A 209 4.83 17.70 -5.23
CA TYR A 209 3.66 17.80 -6.13
C TYR A 209 3.07 16.46 -6.56
N ASP A 210 3.59 15.33 -6.08
CA ASP A 210 3.12 14.00 -6.47
C ASP A 210 1.71 13.77 -5.94
N PRO A 211 0.69 13.55 -6.79
CA PRO A 211 -0.63 13.14 -6.33
C PRO A 211 -0.61 11.63 -5.96
N PRO A 212 -1.59 11.11 -5.20
CA PRO A 212 -1.57 9.72 -4.74
C PRO A 212 -1.62 8.68 -5.87
N GLU A 213 -2.18 9.03 -7.03
CA GLU A 213 -2.21 8.26 -8.28
C GLU A 213 -0.80 7.96 -8.85
N PHE A 214 0.17 8.84 -8.55
CA PHE A 214 1.54 8.73 -9.03
C PHE A 214 2.46 8.04 -8.01
N GLN A 215 3.48 7.33 -8.50
CA GLN A 215 4.48 6.67 -7.67
C GLN A 215 5.85 6.67 -8.36
N THR A 216 6.77 7.50 -7.86
CA THR A 216 8.17 7.55 -8.30
C THR A 216 8.85 6.18 -8.23
N VAL A 217 9.55 5.82 -9.31
CA VAL A 217 10.48 4.68 -9.35
C VAL A 217 11.87 5.08 -9.89
N MET A 218 12.01 6.30 -10.42
CA MET A 218 13.19 6.78 -11.11
C MET A 218 13.40 8.27 -10.86
N VAL A 219 14.61 8.69 -10.51
CA VAL A 219 14.97 10.11 -10.28
C VAL A 219 16.25 10.49 -11.02
N LYS A 220 16.34 11.76 -11.44
CA LYS A 220 17.62 12.35 -11.83
C LYS A 220 18.32 12.92 -10.61
N LYS A 221 19.49 12.36 -10.29
CA LYS A 221 20.31 12.69 -9.11
C LYS A 221 20.52 14.20 -8.94
N GLY A 222 20.17 14.73 -7.76
CA GLY A 222 20.35 16.14 -7.41
C GLY A 222 19.42 17.13 -8.12
N THR A 223 18.29 16.68 -8.68
CA THR A 223 17.32 17.55 -9.36
C THR A 223 15.87 17.22 -8.95
N GLY A 224 14.91 18.07 -9.34
CA GLY A 224 13.48 17.77 -9.20
C GLY A 224 12.91 16.86 -10.30
N ILE A 225 13.70 16.44 -11.29
CA ILE A 225 13.24 15.63 -12.43
C ILE A 225 13.12 14.17 -12.00
N HIS A 226 11.91 13.63 -12.14
CA HIS A 226 11.62 12.26 -11.72
C HIS A 226 10.48 11.64 -12.56
N TYR A 227 10.42 10.31 -12.50
CA TYR A 227 9.56 9.46 -13.32
C TYR A 227 8.93 8.37 -12.44
N GLY A 228 7.68 8.03 -12.75
CA GLY A 228 6.90 7.11 -11.92
C GLY A 228 5.71 6.49 -12.64
N TYR A 229 5.19 5.42 -12.04
CA TYR A 229 3.93 4.83 -12.45
C TYR A 229 2.77 5.75 -12.08
N TRP A 230 1.94 6.08 -13.05
CA TRP A 230 0.65 6.71 -12.87
C TRP A 230 -0.45 5.65 -12.94
N ARG A 231 -1.35 5.64 -11.96
CA ARG A 231 -2.48 4.70 -11.89
C ARG A 231 -3.76 5.45 -11.56
N ASP A 232 -4.78 5.27 -12.40
CA ASP A 232 -6.11 5.87 -12.17
C ASP A 232 -6.93 5.17 -11.07
N THR A 233 -6.49 3.96 -10.66
CA THR A 233 -6.96 3.29 -9.45
C THR A 233 -5.78 2.61 -8.74
N PRO A 234 -5.81 2.39 -7.42
CA PRO A 234 -4.64 1.88 -6.66
C PRO A 234 -4.10 0.51 -7.14
N PHE A 235 -4.98 -0.31 -7.70
CA PHE A 235 -4.68 -1.65 -8.23
C PHE A 235 -5.06 -1.76 -9.72
N ALA A 236 -4.84 -0.69 -10.48
CA ALA A 236 -5.06 -0.68 -11.92
C ALA A 236 -4.11 -1.66 -12.63
N LYS A 237 -4.66 -2.66 -13.34
CA LYS A 237 -3.87 -3.59 -14.17
C LYS A 237 -3.07 -2.86 -15.25
N GLN A 238 -3.68 -1.86 -15.89
CA GLN A 238 -2.98 -0.95 -16.79
C GLN A 238 -2.42 0.23 -15.98
N CYS A 239 -1.10 0.33 -15.94
CA CYS A 239 -0.40 1.52 -15.47
C CYS A 239 0.06 2.38 -16.66
N TYR A 240 0.41 3.63 -16.38
CA TYR A 240 1.03 4.55 -17.33
C TYR A 240 2.35 5.06 -16.73
N PHE A 241 3.25 5.61 -17.55
CA PHE A 241 4.44 6.31 -17.08
C PHE A 241 4.28 7.81 -17.21
N ALA A 242 4.51 8.52 -16.10
CA ALA A 242 4.52 9.97 -16.05
C ALA A 242 5.89 10.52 -15.63
N ARG A 243 6.17 11.75 -16.06
CA ARG A 243 7.33 12.55 -15.66
C ARG A 243 6.88 13.90 -15.11
N ASN A 244 7.48 14.33 -14.01
CA ASN A 244 7.40 15.70 -13.51
C ASN A 244 8.81 16.30 -13.33
N ASP A 245 8.86 17.62 -13.17
CA ASP A 245 10.02 18.34 -12.69
C ASP A 245 9.57 19.21 -11.51
N ALA A 246 9.78 18.71 -10.29
CA ALA A 246 9.27 19.32 -9.06
C ALA A 246 9.90 20.71 -8.78
N SER A 247 10.98 21.08 -9.50
CA SER A 247 11.56 22.42 -9.46
C SER A 247 10.78 23.45 -10.30
N LYS A 248 9.96 22.98 -11.25
CA LYS A 248 9.18 23.81 -12.18
C LYS A 248 7.68 23.88 -11.84
N GLY A 249 7.18 22.96 -11.01
CA GLY A 249 5.81 22.96 -10.51
C GLY A 249 5.11 21.61 -10.64
N CYS A 250 3.77 21.63 -10.59
CA CYS A 250 2.91 20.46 -10.48
C CYS A 250 2.56 19.74 -11.79
N GLN A 251 3.06 20.17 -12.96
CA GLN A 251 2.63 19.61 -14.25
C GLN A 251 3.29 18.25 -14.54
N PHE A 252 2.48 17.22 -14.79
CA PHE A 252 2.91 15.89 -15.21
C PHE A 252 2.67 15.68 -16.70
N SER A 253 3.64 15.07 -17.37
CA SER A 253 3.52 14.56 -18.74
C SER A 253 3.40 13.04 -18.72
N ILE A 254 2.31 12.49 -19.26
CA ILE A 254 2.21 11.05 -19.57
C ILE A 254 3.07 10.79 -20.81
N ILE A 255 3.99 9.82 -20.74
CA ILE A 255 4.98 9.53 -21.78
C ILE A 255 4.66 8.20 -22.48
N ASP A 256 4.42 7.14 -21.71
CA ASP A 256 4.30 5.77 -22.21
C ASP A 256 3.42 4.92 -21.28
N THR A 257 3.33 3.61 -21.53
CA THR A 257 2.73 2.59 -20.65
C THR A 257 3.74 1.63 -20.04
N ASN A 258 5.03 1.68 -20.45
CA ASN A 258 6.06 0.71 -20.08
C ASN A 258 7.37 1.39 -19.63
N ILE A 259 8.01 0.84 -18.58
CA ILE A 259 9.25 1.37 -17.99
C ILE A 259 10.44 1.39 -18.95
N PHE A 260 10.56 0.41 -19.85
CA PHE A 260 11.65 0.34 -20.83
C PHE A 260 11.61 1.54 -21.80
N ASN A 261 10.40 2.00 -22.15
CA ASN A 261 10.19 3.20 -22.95
C ASN A 261 10.39 4.48 -22.13
N ALA A 262 9.96 4.52 -20.87
CA ALA A 262 10.21 5.64 -19.96
C ALA A 262 11.71 5.88 -19.70
N VAL A 263 12.49 4.81 -19.53
CA VAL A 263 13.96 4.85 -19.45
C VAL A 263 14.57 5.30 -20.78
N SER A 264 14.03 4.83 -21.92
CA SER A 264 14.49 5.30 -23.24
C SER A 264 14.26 6.80 -23.42
N HIS A 265 13.10 7.32 -22.99
CA HIS A 265 12.79 8.76 -22.97
C HIS A 265 13.73 9.54 -22.03
N PHE A 266 14.00 9.04 -20.83
CA PHE A 266 15.01 9.63 -19.93
C PHE A 266 16.36 9.77 -20.65
N LEU A 267 16.80 8.69 -21.30
CA LEU A 267 18.04 8.61 -22.08
C LEU A 267 18.02 9.45 -23.37
N ASP A 268 16.90 10.09 -23.73
CA ASP A 268 16.79 11.07 -24.84
C ASP A 268 16.64 12.52 -24.36
N LYS A 269 16.08 12.77 -23.17
CA LYS A 269 15.67 14.10 -22.72
C LYS A 269 16.38 14.62 -21.47
N ASP A 270 16.69 13.74 -20.52
CA ASP A 270 17.09 14.12 -19.16
C ASP A 270 18.46 13.58 -18.74
N ALA A 271 18.96 12.54 -19.41
CA ALA A 271 20.28 11.97 -19.14
C ALA A 271 21.43 12.97 -19.31
N ASP A 272 22.48 12.81 -18.50
CA ASP A 272 23.70 13.61 -18.57
C ASP A 272 24.61 13.14 -19.73
N VAL A 273 24.23 13.52 -20.95
CA VAL A 273 24.92 13.12 -22.19
C VAL A 273 26.26 13.85 -22.35
N THR A 274 27.35 13.09 -22.31
CA THR A 274 28.72 13.53 -22.61
C THR A 274 29.22 12.89 -23.91
N PRO A 275 30.27 13.43 -24.55
CA PRO A 275 30.91 12.77 -25.70
C PRO A 275 31.35 11.33 -25.42
N PHE A 276 31.72 11.02 -24.17
CA PHE A 276 32.26 9.74 -23.74
C PHE A 276 31.19 8.69 -23.41
N ASN A 277 29.98 9.09 -22.98
CA ASN A 277 28.88 8.16 -22.68
C ASN A 277 27.85 8.03 -23.82
N ARG A 278 27.81 8.93 -24.82
CA ARG A 278 26.86 8.87 -25.94
C ARG A 278 26.77 7.50 -26.64
N THR A 279 27.91 6.87 -26.93
CA THR A 279 27.94 5.53 -27.55
C THR A 279 27.41 4.45 -26.61
N LYS A 280 27.67 4.56 -25.29
CA LYS A 280 27.15 3.65 -24.26
C LYS A 280 25.62 3.80 -24.11
N ILE A 281 25.10 5.03 -24.15
CA ILE A 281 23.65 5.32 -24.16
C ILE A 281 22.99 4.70 -25.40
N GLY A 282 23.60 4.85 -26.57
CA GLY A 282 23.12 4.22 -27.81
C GLY A 282 23.11 2.69 -27.77
N ALA A 283 24.10 2.07 -27.12
CA ALA A 283 24.13 0.62 -26.88
C ALA A 283 23.06 0.20 -25.87
N LEU A 284 22.93 0.92 -24.75
CA LEU A 284 21.98 0.62 -23.68
C LEU A 284 20.52 0.69 -24.15
N LYS A 285 20.17 1.65 -25.03
CA LYS A 285 18.86 1.69 -25.70
C LYS A 285 18.60 0.46 -26.56
N LYS A 286 19.61 -0.04 -27.28
CA LYS A 286 19.50 -1.29 -28.05
C LYS A 286 19.34 -2.51 -27.14
N SER A 287 20.03 -2.56 -25.99
CA SER A 287 19.83 -3.63 -24.99
C SER A 287 18.40 -3.60 -24.42
N LEU A 288 17.87 -2.42 -24.09
CA LEU A 288 16.49 -2.25 -23.61
C LEU A 288 15.47 -2.72 -24.66
N GLN A 289 15.64 -2.31 -25.92
CA GLN A 289 14.76 -2.72 -27.03
C GLN A 289 14.86 -4.22 -27.35
N GLY A 290 16.07 -4.80 -27.29
CA GLY A 290 16.29 -6.24 -27.45
C GLY A 290 15.58 -7.04 -26.37
N TRP A 291 15.81 -6.71 -25.10
CA TRP A 291 15.19 -7.40 -23.95
C TRP A 291 13.67 -7.45 -24.02
N VAL A 292 13.04 -6.34 -24.42
CA VAL A 292 11.58 -6.25 -24.59
C VAL A 292 11.07 -7.24 -25.65
N VAL A 293 11.80 -7.41 -26.76
CA VAL A 293 11.49 -8.41 -27.80
C VAL A 293 11.79 -9.83 -27.31
N ASP A 294 12.95 -10.05 -26.70
CA ASP A 294 13.42 -11.38 -26.24
C ASP A 294 12.54 -11.98 -25.15
N GLN A 295 12.00 -11.16 -24.25
CA GLN A 295 11.06 -11.58 -23.20
C GLN A 295 9.62 -11.70 -23.70
N GLY A 296 9.33 -11.33 -24.95
CA GLY A 296 7.96 -11.27 -25.47
C GLY A 296 7.05 -10.32 -24.68
N LEU A 297 7.62 -9.30 -24.02
CA LEU A 297 6.83 -8.29 -23.33
C LEU A 297 5.93 -7.60 -24.35
N GLU A 298 4.63 -7.60 -24.12
CA GLU A 298 3.71 -6.97 -25.05
C GLU A 298 4.00 -5.47 -25.10
N VAL A 299 4.62 -5.01 -26.18
CA VAL A 299 4.61 -3.60 -26.57
C VAL A 299 3.24 -3.31 -27.16
N THR A 300 2.22 -3.41 -26.30
CA THR A 300 0.86 -2.98 -26.59
C THR A 300 0.95 -1.56 -27.13
N ASN A 301 0.07 -1.19 -28.06
CA ASN A 301 0.13 0.10 -28.73
C ASN A 301 -0.04 1.27 -27.73
N ALA A 302 1.08 1.76 -27.17
CA ALA A 302 1.09 2.69 -26.04
C ALA A 302 0.38 4.01 -26.39
N ALA A 303 0.54 4.46 -27.64
CA ALA A 303 -0.19 5.59 -28.18
C ALA A 303 -1.71 5.37 -28.20
N GLU A 304 -2.18 4.15 -28.44
CA GLU A 304 -3.60 3.79 -28.38
C GLU A 304 -4.11 3.61 -26.94
N LEU A 305 -3.34 3.01 -26.04
CA LEU A 305 -3.67 2.93 -24.61
C LEU A 305 -3.80 4.35 -24.01
N ILE A 306 -2.83 5.22 -24.28
CA ILE A 306 -2.87 6.64 -23.86
C ILE A 306 -4.05 7.37 -24.51
N LYS A 307 -4.30 7.17 -25.82
CA LYS A 307 -5.46 7.74 -26.52
C LYS A 307 -6.80 7.21 -26.01
N ASN A 308 -6.84 5.99 -25.49
CA ASN A 308 -8.02 5.41 -24.85
C ASN A 308 -8.22 5.99 -23.45
N ARG A 309 -7.16 6.15 -22.64
CA ARG A 309 -7.22 6.91 -21.38
C ARG A 309 -7.69 8.35 -21.60
N GLN A 310 -7.21 9.03 -22.63
CA GLN A 310 -7.62 10.40 -22.97
C GLN A 310 -9.13 10.55 -23.26
N LYS A 311 -9.83 9.48 -23.66
CA LYS A 311 -11.30 9.46 -23.83
C LYS A 311 -12.05 9.26 -22.50
N MET A 312 -11.38 8.75 -21.47
CA MET A 312 -11.93 8.49 -20.13
C MET A 312 -11.62 9.63 -19.14
N LEU A 313 -10.80 10.61 -19.54
CA LEU A 313 -10.52 11.78 -18.71
C LEU A 313 -11.79 12.61 -18.52
N VAL A 314 -12.17 12.84 -17.27
CA VAL A 314 -13.27 13.76 -16.92
C VAL A 314 -12.79 15.21 -16.90
N CYS A 315 -11.55 15.42 -16.45
CA CYS A 315 -10.88 16.72 -16.43
C CYS A 315 -9.35 16.57 -16.55
N LYS A 316 -8.64 17.71 -16.60
CA LYS A 316 -7.16 17.73 -16.62
C LYS A 316 -6.52 18.00 -15.27
N THR A 317 -7.22 18.72 -14.37
CA THR A 317 -6.65 19.37 -13.17
C THR A 317 -5.43 20.26 -13.47
N PHE A 318 -4.92 20.92 -12.45
CA PHE A 318 -3.68 21.69 -12.50
C PHE A 318 -2.44 20.83 -12.79
N HIS A 319 -2.43 19.53 -12.45
CA HIS A 319 -1.31 18.63 -12.73
C HIS A 319 -1.25 18.08 -14.16
N THR A 320 -2.19 18.46 -15.03
CA THR A 320 -2.28 18.18 -16.48
C THR A 320 -2.37 16.71 -16.93
N ALA A 321 -1.96 15.74 -16.11
CA ALA A 321 -2.13 14.31 -16.38
C ALA A 321 -3.61 13.88 -16.43
N GLY A 322 -4.51 14.63 -15.78
CA GLY A 322 -5.96 14.41 -15.81
C GLY A 322 -6.46 13.28 -14.91
N LEU A 323 -7.73 13.42 -14.53
CA LEU A 323 -8.48 12.54 -13.64
C LEU A 323 -9.36 11.57 -14.44
N VAL A 324 -9.44 10.32 -14.00
CA VAL A 324 -10.42 9.33 -14.46
C VAL A 324 -11.21 8.85 -13.25
N VAL A 325 -12.54 8.95 -13.30
CA VAL A 325 -13.46 8.37 -12.30
C VAL A 325 -14.55 7.55 -12.99
N PRO A 326 -15.17 6.57 -12.32
CA PRO A 326 -16.33 5.88 -12.85
C PRO A 326 -17.51 6.83 -13.08
N VAL A 327 -17.96 6.96 -14.33
CA VAL A 327 -19.17 7.72 -14.71
C VAL A 327 -20.21 6.75 -15.28
N GLU A 328 -21.42 6.75 -14.71
CA GLU A 328 -22.51 5.86 -15.16
C GLU A 328 -22.91 6.20 -16.60
N PRO A 329 -22.78 5.26 -17.57
CA PRO A 329 -22.99 5.55 -18.98
C PRO A 329 -24.37 6.13 -19.34
N LYS A 330 -25.43 5.80 -18.58
CA LYS A 330 -26.80 6.27 -18.83
C LYS A 330 -27.12 7.62 -18.21
N THR A 331 -26.84 7.80 -16.92
CA THR A 331 -27.22 9.02 -16.17
C THR A 331 -26.17 10.12 -16.23
N LYS A 332 -24.93 9.78 -16.60
CA LYS A 332 -23.73 10.64 -16.53
C LYS A 332 -23.30 11.06 -15.12
N ILE A 333 -23.88 10.44 -14.09
CA ILE A 333 -23.49 10.66 -12.69
C ILE A 333 -22.09 10.05 -12.44
N GLY A 334 -21.24 10.82 -11.76
CA GLY A 334 -19.87 10.49 -11.38
C GLY A 334 -18.93 11.71 -11.44
N TYR A 335 -19.26 12.71 -12.25
CA TYR A 335 -18.51 13.96 -12.39
C TYR A 335 -19.33 15.08 -13.06
N ARG A 336 -19.22 16.29 -12.52
CA ARG A 336 -19.55 17.55 -13.22
C ARG A 336 -18.35 18.52 -13.12
N PRO A 337 -18.19 19.48 -14.04
CA PRO A 337 -17.12 20.49 -13.93
C PRO A 337 -17.30 21.40 -12.71
N LEU A 338 -16.18 21.96 -12.23
CA LEU A 338 -16.19 23.02 -11.21
C LEU A 338 -16.98 24.27 -11.64
N MET A 339 -17.46 25.03 -10.64
CA MET A 339 -18.14 26.31 -10.81
C MET A 339 -17.23 27.44 -11.34
N GLN A 340 -15.92 27.22 -11.44
CA GLN A 340 -14.91 28.16 -11.91
C GLN A 340 -13.96 27.44 -12.87
N THR A 341 -13.47 28.12 -13.91
CA THR A 341 -12.47 27.53 -14.81
C THR A 341 -11.09 27.46 -14.14
N ASP A 342 -10.22 26.57 -14.64
CA ASP A 342 -8.78 26.53 -14.34
C ASP A 342 -8.13 27.92 -14.18
N ALA A 343 -8.41 28.82 -15.13
CA ALA A 343 -7.76 30.12 -15.21
C ALA A 343 -8.27 31.08 -14.12
N GLU A 344 -9.56 31.03 -13.80
CA GLU A 344 -10.16 31.81 -12.73
C GLU A 344 -9.73 31.27 -11.37
N LEU A 345 -9.75 29.95 -11.17
CA LEU A 345 -9.34 29.32 -9.93
C LEU A 345 -7.84 29.57 -9.65
N LYS A 346 -6.97 29.46 -10.66
CA LYS A 346 -5.54 29.84 -10.55
C LYS A 346 -5.37 31.32 -10.17
N LYS A 347 -6.18 32.23 -10.74
CA LYS A 347 -6.16 33.67 -10.44
C LYS A 347 -6.72 34.01 -9.05
N ILE A 348 -7.63 33.20 -8.52
CA ILE A 348 -8.12 33.32 -7.13
C ILE A 348 -7.03 32.84 -6.17
N LEU A 349 -6.46 31.66 -6.41
CA LEU A 349 -5.45 31.05 -5.53
C LEU A 349 -4.11 31.81 -5.54
N SER A 350 -3.71 32.42 -6.66
CA SER A 350 -2.48 33.24 -6.74
C SER A 350 -2.52 34.52 -5.89
N LYS A 351 -3.64 34.83 -5.23
CA LYS A 351 -3.73 35.89 -4.21
C LYS A 351 -3.17 35.43 -2.85
N ILE A 352 -3.22 34.13 -2.55
CA ILE A 352 -2.63 33.50 -1.35
C ILE A 352 -1.10 33.62 -1.36
N ASP A 353 -0.49 33.57 -2.55
CA ASP A 353 0.95 33.82 -2.74
C ASP A 353 1.34 35.31 -2.56
N GLY A 354 0.36 36.19 -2.31
CA GLY A 354 0.51 37.64 -2.19
C GLY A 354 0.19 38.17 -0.78
N PRO A 355 -0.31 39.41 -0.67
CA PRO A 355 -0.66 40.02 0.62
C PRO A 355 -2.10 39.70 1.10
N GLU A 356 -2.89 38.94 0.33
CA GLU A 356 -4.26 38.56 0.70
C GLU A 356 -4.25 37.21 1.43
N SER A 357 -4.76 37.19 2.66
CA SER A 357 -4.88 35.95 3.44
C SER A 357 -6.08 35.12 3.00
N LEU A 358 -6.01 33.79 3.14
CA LEU A 358 -7.12 32.90 2.74
C LEU A 358 -8.51 33.32 3.27
N PRO A 359 -8.69 33.83 4.51
CA PRO A 359 -9.98 34.34 4.99
C PRO A 359 -10.64 35.41 4.11
N SER A 360 -9.90 36.31 3.44
CA SER A 360 -10.52 37.28 2.53
C SER A 360 -11.04 36.64 1.24
N LEU A 361 -10.39 35.56 0.81
CA LEU A 361 -10.73 34.78 -0.38
C LEU A 361 -11.88 33.79 -0.16
N MET A 362 -12.20 33.45 1.10
CA MET A 362 -13.31 32.52 1.41
C MET A 362 -14.67 33.01 0.88
N ASN A 363 -14.88 34.32 0.70
CA ASN A 363 -16.07 34.87 0.05
C ASN A 363 -16.26 34.36 -1.40
N VAL A 364 -15.17 33.97 -2.07
CA VAL A 364 -15.15 33.43 -3.44
C VAL A 364 -14.95 31.92 -3.44
N LEU A 365 -14.09 31.39 -2.55
CA LEU A 365 -13.77 29.96 -2.48
C LEU A 365 -14.87 29.13 -1.80
N GLN A 366 -15.57 29.65 -0.78
CA GLN A 366 -16.60 28.88 -0.07
C GLN A 366 -17.76 28.44 -0.99
N PRO A 367 -18.29 29.29 -1.90
CA PRO A 367 -19.24 28.85 -2.92
C PRO A 367 -18.73 27.70 -3.81
N VAL A 368 -17.44 27.72 -4.21
CA VAL A 368 -16.84 26.64 -5.03
C VAL A 368 -16.74 25.34 -4.25
N ILE A 369 -16.29 25.42 -2.98
CA ILE A 369 -16.17 24.26 -2.07
C ILE A 369 -17.56 23.67 -1.80
N THR A 370 -18.56 24.49 -1.48
CA THR A 370 -19.94 24.05 -1.24
C THR A 370 -20.58 23.45 -2.50
N ALA A 371 -20.32 23.99 -3.68
CA ALA A 371 -20.78 23.40 -4.94
C ALA A 371 -20.14 22.01 -5.21
N ALA A 372 -18.87 21.82 -4.86
CA ALA A 372 -18.20 20.52 -4.95
C ALA A 372 -18.74 19.51 -3.92
N SER A 373 -19.11 19.94 -2.70
CA SER A 373 -19.80 19.09 -1.72
C SER A 373 -21.19 18.64 -2.21
N ILE A 374 -22.00 19.57 -2.72
CA ILE A 374 -23.34 19.27 -3.28
C ILE A 374 -23.20 18.30 -4.48
N ALA A 375 -22.16 18.45 -5.29
CA ALA A 375 -21.88 17.50 -6.37
C ALA A 375 -21.63 16.08 -5.84
N VAL A 376 -20.95 15.89 -4.70
CA VAL A 376 -20.77 14.57 -4.08
C VAL A 376 -22.11 14.01 -3.58
N ASP A 377 -22.94 14.82 -2.90
CA ASP A 377 -24.26 14.41 -2.41
C ASP A 377 -25.20 13.97 -3.55
N GLU A 378 -25.03 14.55 -4.74
CA GLU A 378 -25.75 14.19 -5.98
C GLU A 378 -25.04 13.10 -6.81
N GLY A 379 -23.94 12.52 -6.32
CA GLY A 379 -23.21 11.39 -6.91
C GLY A 379 -22.08 11.75 -7.89
N ASP A 380 -21.81 13.03 -8.14
CA ASP A 380 -20.72 13.53 -8.98
C ASP A 380 -19.42 13.74 -8.18
N TYR A 381 -18.98 12.71 -7.46
CA TYR A 381 -17.85 12.76 -6.52
C TYR A 381 -16.50 13.15 -7.15
N GLY A 382 -16.30 12.93 -8.46
CA GLY A 382 -15.10 13.38 -9.18
C GLY A 382 -14.85 14.89 -9.10
N THR A 383 -15.92 15.68 -8.95
CA THR A 383 -15.88 17.14 -8.79
C THR A 383 -15.10 17.57 -7.54
N SER A 384 -15.25 16.81 -6.44
CA SER A 384 -14.53 17.06 -5.18
C SER A 384 -13.08 16.58 -5.23
N ILE A 385 -12.79 15.51 -6.00
CA ILE A 385 -11.42 15.05 -6.25
C ILE A 385 -10.67 16.09 -7.10
N GLU A 386 -11.29 16.64 -8.15
CA GLU A 386 -10.70 17.72 -8.97
C GLU A 386 -10.33 18.93 -8.11
N LEU A 387 -11.26 19.46 -7.31
CA LEU A 387 -10.99 20.63 -6.44
C LEU A 387 -9.90 20.33 -5.39
N ALA A 388 -9.89 19.12 -4.82
CA ALA A 388 -8.84 18.68 -3.90
C ALA A 388 -7.47 18.62 -4.58
N MET A 389 -7.40 18.10 -5.82
CA MET A 389 -6.16 18.01 -6.58
C MET A 389 -5.66 19.39 -7.04
N ASP A 390 -6.54 20.30 -7.45
CA ASP A 390 -6.15 21.66 -7.83
C ASP A 390 -5.59 22.46 -6.65
N PHE A 391 -6.24 22.39 -5.48
CA PHE A 391 -5.72 22.95 -4.23
C PHE A 391 -4.38 22.30 -3.84
N TYR A 392 -4.28 20.98 -3.96
CA TYR A 392 -3.03 20.25 -3.72
C TYR A 392 -1.90 20.70 -4.66
N CYS A 393 -2.21 20.92 -5.94
CA CYS A 393 -1.27 21.35 -6.98
C CYS A 393 -0.79 22.79 -6.85
N HIS A 394 -1.61 23.70 -6.29
CA HIS A 394 -1.15 25.04 -5.89
C HIS A 394 -0.13 24.93 -4.72
N GLY A 395 -0.46 24.16 -3.68
CA GLY A 395 0.50 23.73 -2.67
C GLY A 395 0.71 24.66 -1.47
N SER A 396 -0.14 25.67 -1.27
CA SER A 396 -0.16 26.42 0.00
C SER A 396 -0.60 25.52 1.18
N PRO A 397 0.10 25.53 2.32
CA PRO A 397 -0.30 24.82 3.53
C PRO A 397 -1.70 25.22 4.05
N GLU A 398 -2.15 26.45 3.80
CA GLU A 398 -3.46 26.94 4.26
C GLU A 398 -4.62 26.13 3.65
N LEU A 399 -4.42 25.56 2.46
CA LEU A 399 -5.42 24.70 1.80
C LEU A 399 -5.46 23.26 2.34
N HIS A 400 -4.49 22.82 3.15
CA HIS A 400 -4.37 21.40 3.56
C HIS A 400 -5.63 20.85 4.24
N ASN A 401 -6.38 21.66 4.99
CA ASN A 401 -7.62 21.21 5.64
C ASN A 401 -8.80 21.08 4.66
N PHE A 402 -8.85 21.93 3.64
CA PHE A 402 -9.82 21.82 2.55
C PHE A 402 -9.53 20.61 1.66
N ILE A 403 -8.25 20.39 1.32
CA ILE A 403 -7.80 19.18 0.60
C ILE A 403 -8.19 17.92 1.39
N ARG A 404 -7.92 17.88 2.71
CA ARG A 404 -8.34 16.76 3.59
C ARG A 404 -9.86 16.51 3.48
N HIS A 405 -10.70 17.53 3.67
CA HIS A 405 -12.16 17.34 3.60
C HIS A 405 -12.65 16.88 2.21
N LEU A 406 -12.27 17.59 1.15
CA LEU A 406 -12.70 17.31 -0.22
C LEU A 406 -12.22 15.93 -0.73
N SER A 407 -11.00 15.53 -0.34
CA SER A 407 -10.44 14.22 -0.68
C SER A 407 -11.07 13.07 0.12
N VAL A 408 -11.43 13.27 1.40
CA VAL A 408 -12.16 12.28 2.20
C VAL A 408 -13.49 11.93 1.52
N VAL A 409 -14.32 12.92 1.19
CA VAL A 409 -15.62 12.67 0.55
C VAL A 409 -15.47 12.11 -0.87
N GLY A 410 -14.58 12.69 -1.68
CA GLY A 410 -14.37 12.28 -3.07
C GLY A 410 -13.84 10.85 -3.23
N TYR A 411 -12.72 10.51 -2.58
CA TYR A 411 -12.13 9.16 -2.71
C TYR A 411 -12.91 8.08 -1.96
N THR A 412 -13.77 8.43 -0.99
CA THR A 412 -14.65 7.45 -0.32
C THR A 412 -15.74 6.97 -1.27
N GLU A 413 -16.44 7.87 -1.95
CA GLU A 413 -17.46 7.52 -2.95
C GLU A 413 -16.85 6.88 -4.22
N ALA A 414 -15.65 7.31 -4.62
CA ALA A 414 -14.86 6.61 -5.65
C ALA A 414 -14.37 5.20 -5.22
N ARG A 415 -14.50 4.85 -3.93
CA ARG A 415 -14.03 3.59 -3.31
C ARG A 415 -12.52 3.37 -3.42
N GLN A 416 -11.73 4.44 -3.26
CA GLN A 416 -10.26 4.45 -3.35
C GLN A 416 -9.58 4.87 -2.02
N PRO A 417 -9.84 4.20 -0.88
CA PRO A 417 -9.28 4.59 0.42
C PRO A 417 -7.75 4.52 0.50
N GLN A 418 -7.08 3.83 -0.43
CA GLN A 418 -5.62 3.77 -0.55
C GLN A 418 -5.02 5.12 -0.94
N PHE A 419 -5.62 5.81 -1.92
CA PHE A 419 -5.18 7.15 -2.32
C PHE A 419 -5.41 8.17 -1.20
N LEU A 420 -6.52 8.06 -0.46
CA LEU A 420 -6.77 8.86 0.73
C LEU A 420 -5.70 8.63 1.83
N ALA A 421 -5.26 7.39 2.04
CA ALA A 421 -4.20 7.06 3.00
C ALA A 421 -2.82 7.65 2.60
N ILE A 422 -2.47 7.57 1.31
CA ILE A 422 -1.25 8.18 0.74
C ILE A 422 -1.31 9.71 0.89
N LEU A 423 -2.40 10.33 0.46
CA LEU A 423 -2.58 11.79 0.49
C LEU A 423 -2.57 12.33 1.92
N LYS A 424 -3.21 11.63 2.88
CA LYS A 424 -3.09 11.95 4.31
C LYS A 424 -1.63 11.95 4.76
N ALA A 425 -0.89 10.87 4.47
CA ALA A 425 0.51 10.76 4.86
C ALA A 425 1.37 11.89 4.28
N GLN A 426 1.10 12.34 3.04
CA GLN A 426 1.76 13.51 2.46
C GLN A 426 1.37 14.82 3.17
N LEU A 427 0.09 15.12 3.35
CA LEU A 427 -0.37 16.36 3.97
C LEU A 427 0.07 16.53 5.43
N ASP A 428 0.39 15.41 6.09
CA ASP A 428 0.95 15.36 7.44
C ASP A 428 2.48 15.61 7.49
N ASN A 429 3.22 15.39 6.40
CA ASN A 429 4.66 15.75 6.28
C ASN A 429 5.07 15.98 4.81
N ARG A 430 4.70 17.13 4.25
CA ARG A 430 4.85 17.46 2.82
C ARG A 430 6.21 18.09 2.52
N ARG A 431 7.26 17.26 2.39
CA ARG A 431 8.64 17.70 2.16
C ARG A 431 8.84 18.37 0.78
N LYS A 432 9.69 19.41 0.73
CA LYS A 432 10.32 19.94 -0.50
C LYS A 432 11.79 19.53 -0.53
N GLY A 433 12.34 19.29 -1.72
CA GLY A 433 13.73 18.87 -1.91
C GLY A 433 13.86 17.75 -2.95
N PHE A 434 15.04 17.14 -2.99
CA PHE A 434 15.37 16.00 -3.84
C PHE A 434 15.92 14.79 -3.06
N ASP A 435 16.41 14.96 -1.81
CA ASP A 435 16.42 13.86 -0.84
C ASP A 435 15.00 13.67 -0.30
N LEU A 436 14.40 12.57 -0.73
CA LEU A 436 13.09 12.11 -0.31
C LEU A 436 13.13 10.64 0.11
N SER A 437 14.33 10.12 0.36
CA SER A 437 14.50 8.80 0.93
C SER A 437 13.90 8.75 2.35
N ILE A 438 13.60 7.54 2.82
CA ILE A 438 13.41 7.26 4.25
C ILE A 438 14.60 6.48 4.82
N LEU A 439 15.44 5.92 3.94
CA LEU A 439 16.60 5.09 4.26
C LEU A 439 17.88 5.90 4.49
N GLU A 440 17.94 7.15 3.99
CA GLU A 440 19.07 8.09 4.24
C GLU A 440 18.97 8.77 5.63
N LYS A 441 18.09 8.25 6.51
CA LYS A 441 17.91 8.67 7.91
C LYS A 441 18.09 7.53 8.92
N ALA A 442 18.62 6.39 8.47
CA ALA A 442 18.99 5.24 9.30
C ALA A 442 20.47 5.31 9.73
#